data_AF-A0A934XRV7-F1
#
_entry.id   AF-A0A934XRV7-F1
#
_cell.length_a   1.000
_cell.length_b   1.000
_cell.length_c   1.000
_cell.angle_alpha   90.00
_cell.angle_beta   90.00
_cell.angle_gamma   90.00
#
_symmetry.space_group_name_H-M   'P 1'
#
loop_
_entity.id
_entity.type
_entity.pdbx_description
1 polymer ?
#
loop_
_entity_poly.entity_id
_entity_poly.type
_entity_poly.pdbx_seq_one_letter_code
_entity_poly.pdbx_strand_id
1 'polypeptide(L)'
;MMLTLTQTLTDYPVSLLRAIADARGLQSLVHAATPAALAVELSAALADPGSIVDAVERLPETAQTLLAALVQAGGAMTAPSFARLAGEVRQGGPAWLAREQPWLAPINAAEVLWYQGLIGRAFATVGGETGDFIFVPVDVLAWLPSASVTTGASLQLPLAPAPGTVHLSSYRLALDAGTLLAFVQNNEVMQDPTGRWRASDLAALNQQLLAPLPEASLKGATGAAGAADGGDRLSLLLTLGQALGWWRTHGGRLRLLATPARSWLQAPAPDQAHALWQAWLASTEWDDLRRVPDLRCEGSGWRNDAVATRRRLLVHLATIRPGVWHRREDLVAAIRRHDPDFQRSDGIYTTWYIRRSHESTYLLGFEHWNEVEGALLRFLIAGPLHWLGAPTSAHQDTAKRPASTAHWTPCA
;
A
#
# COMPACT_ATOMS: atom_id res chain seq x y z
N MET A 1 15.95 -9.87 -9.65
CA MET A 1 16.72 -11.10 -9.37
C MET A 1 17.54 -10.83 -8.13
N MET A 2 17.51 -11.71 -7.13
CA MET A 2 18.28 -11.56 -5.89
C MET A 2 19.68 -12.15 -6.05
N LEU A 3 20.67 -11.56 -5.37
CA LEU A 3 22.10 -11.90 -5.51
C LEU A 3 22.49 -13.11 -4.65
N THR A 4 23.55 -13.82 -5.05
CA THR A 4 24.21 -14.85 -4.21
C THR A 4 25.20 -14.22 -3.23
N LEU A 5 25.71 -14.97 -2.25
CA LEU A 5 26.78 -14.51 -1.36
C LEU A 5 28.00 -14.05 -2.15
N THR A 6 28.45 -14.84 -3.12
CA THR A 6 29.63 -14.48 -3.94
C THR A 6 29.43 -13.16 -4.68
N GLN A 7 28.27 -12.94 -5.29
CA GLN A 7 27.96 -11.67 -5.96
C GLN A 7 27.94 -10.51 -4.98
N THR A 8 27.31 -10.71 -3.81
CA THR A 8 27.19 -9.70 -2.76
C THR A 8 28.55 -9.27 -2.20
N LEU A 9 29.40 -10.25 -1.87
CA LEU A 9 30.70 -10.02 -1.23
C LEU A 9 31.76 -9.49 -2.18
N THR A 10 31.64 -9.72 -3.49
CA THR A 10 32.61 -9.23 -4.49
C THR A 10 32.69 -7.70 -4.50
N ASP A 11 31.57 -7.03 -4.23
CA ASP A 11 31.48 -5.56 -4.21
C ASP A 11 31.92 -4.94 -2.87
N TYR A 12 32.24 -5.77 -1.86
CA TYR A 12 32.60 -5.28 -0.53
C TYR A 12 34.09 -4.93 -0.41
N PRO A 13 34.44 -3.86 0.33
CA PRO A 13 35.82 -3.54 0.60
C PRO A 13 36.45 -4.63 1.48
N VAL A 14 37.76 -4.88 1.30
CA VAL A 14 38.52 -5.90 2.06
C VAL A 14 38.36 -5.74 3.57
N SER A 15 38.25 -4.52 4.09
CA SER A 15 38.03 -4.27 5.51
C SER A 15 36.70 -4.86 6.01
N LEU A 16 35.64 -4.79 5.21
CA LEU A 16 34.34 -5.36 5.56
C LEU A 16 34.36 -6.89 5.43
N LEU A 17 35.00 -7.45 4.40
CA LEU A 17 35.18 -8.90 4.27
C LEU A 17 35.89 -9.50 5.48
N ARG A 18 36.95 -8.84 5.95
CA ARG A 18 37.67 -9.26 7.16
C ARG A 18 36.82 -9.14 8.42
N ALA A 19 36.00 -8.09 8.54
CA ALA A 19 35.08 -7.96 9.66
C ALA A 19 34.02 -9.06 9.70
N ILE A 20 33.47 -9.45 8.55
CA ILE A 20 32.52 -10.58 8.46
C ILE A 20 33.22 -11.88 8.83
N ALA A 21 34.44 -12.12 8.31
CA ALA A 21 35.23 -13.29 8.68
C ALA A 21 35.51 -13.32 10.19
N ASP A 22 35.82 -12.18 10.81
CA ASP A 22 36.07 -12.07 12.24
C ASP A 22 34.82 -12.36 13.08
N ALA A 23 33.68 -11.75 12.71
CA ALA A 23 32.39 -11.98 13.33
C ALA A 23 31.91 -13.44 13.27
N ARG A 24 32.39 -14.19 12.26
CA ARG A 24 32.06 -15.60 12.03
C ARG A 24 33.12 -16.58 12.53
N GLY A 25 34.25 -16.10 13.05
CA GLY A 25 35.37 -16.95 13.48
C GLY A 25 36.06 -17.68 12.33
N LEU A 26 36.06 -17.12 11.12
CA LEU A 26 36.57 -17.71 9.88
C LEU A 26 37.91 -17.11 9.43
N GLN A 27 38.62 -16.38 10.30
CA GLN A 27 39.87 -15.69 9.97
C GLN A 27 40.98 -16.67 9.51
N SER A 28 40.96 -17.90 10.02
CA SER A 28 41.89 -18.97 9.65
C SER A 28 41.55 -19.68 8.33
N LEU A 29 40.41 -19.37 7.72
CA LEU A 29 39.95 -19.99 6.47
C LEU A 29 40.05 -19.03 5.27
N VAL A 30 40.41 -17.78 5.53
CA VAL A 30 40.38 -16.69 4.57
C VAL A 30 41.78 -16.09 4.49
N HIS A 31 42.50 -16.41 3.42
CA HIS A 31 43.95 -16.15 3.29
C HIS A 31 44.34 -15.47 1.99
N ALA A 32 43.40 -15.35 1.04
CA ALA A 32 43.66 -14.75 -0.26
C ALA A 32 44.30 -13.36 -0.18
N ALA A 33 45.28 -13.14 -1.07
CA ALA A 33 45.98 -11.87 -1.20
C ALA A 33 45.19 -10.80 -1.99
N THR A 34 44.24 -11.22 -2.83
CA THR A 34 43.44 -10.31 -3.67
C THR A 34 42.00 -10.19 -3.16
N PRO A 35 41.36 -9.01 -3.29
CA PRO A 35 39.98 -8.81 -2.82
C PRO A 35 38.98 -9.81 -3.42
N ALA A 36 39.07 -10.09 -4.72
CA ALA A 36 38.16 -11.01 -5.40
C ALA A 36 38.31 -12.45 -4.91
N ALA A 37 39.55 -12.93 -4.72
CA ALA A 37 39.78 -14.27 -4.18
C ALA A 37 39.33 -14.36 -2.71
N LEU A 38 39.49 -13.28 -1.93
CA LEU A 38 39.00 -13.20 -0.54
C LEU A 38 37.48 -13.33 -0.47
N ALA A 39 36.77 -12.66 -1.37
CA ALA A 39 35.31 -12.74 -1.45
C ALA A 39 34.84 -14.16 -1.80
N VAL A 40 35.55 -14.86 -2.69
CA VAL A 40 35.24 -16.25 -3.07
C VAL A 40 35.52 -17.25 -1.93
N GLU A 41 36.67 -17.13 -1.26
CA GLU A 41 37.00 -17.98 -0.11
C GLU A 41 35.97 -17.80 1.02
N LEU A 42 35.65 -16.54 1.34
CA LEU A 42 34.68 -16.23 2.38
C LEU A 42 33.26 -16.65 1.97
N SER A 43 32.84 -16.45 0.73
CA SER A 43 31.51 -16.86 0.28
C SER A 43 31.34 -18.37 0.37
N ALA A 44 32.35 -19.16 -0.01
CA ALA A 44 32.32 -20.62 0.13
C ALA A 44 32.19 -21.06 1.59
N ALA A 45 32.92 -20.42 2.52
CA ALA A 45 32.83 -20.73 3.94
C ALA A 45 31.51 -20.28 4.59
N LEU A 46 30.90 -19.20 4.12
CA LEU A 46 29.61 -18.71 4.60
C LEU A 46 28.42 -19.47 4.02
N ALA A 47 28.54 -19.98 2.79
CA ALA A 47 27.49 -20.74 2.10
C ALA A 47 27.40 -22.20 2.58
N ASP A 48 28.35 -22.67 3.39
CA ASP A 48 28.27 -23.97 4.04
C ASP A 48 26.99 -24.07 4.90
N PRO A 49 26.15 -25.11 4.73
CA PRO A 49 24.89 -25.22 5.45
C PRO A 49 25.06 -25.24 6.97
N GLY A 50 26.09 -25.92 7.48
CA GLY A 50 26.39 -25.95 8.91
C GLY A 50 26.75 -24.57 9.44
N SER A 51 27.59 -23.84 8.70
CA SER A 51 27.94 -22.45 8.98
C SER A 51 26.71 -21.53 9.05
N ILE A 52 25.75 -21.67 8.13
CA ILE A 52 24.50 -20.87 8.13
C ILE A 52 23.65 -21.21 9.36
N VAL A 53 23.39 -22.49 9.62
CA VAL A 53 22.57 -22.93 10.77
C VAL A 53 23.18 -22.45 12.08
N ASP A 54 24.48 -22.68 12.27
CA ASP A 54 25.22 -22.22 13.44
C ASP A 54 25.11 -20.71 13.66
N ALA A 55 25.22 -19.92 12.58
CA ALA A 55 25.11 -18.48 12.67
C ALA A 55 23.70 -18.04 13.08
N VAL A 56 22.66 -18.66 12.51
CA VAL A 56 21.26 -18.36 12.83
C VAL A 56 20.92 -18.73 14.27
N GLU A 57 21.38 -19.89 14.76
CA GLU A 57 21.14 -20.34 16.14
C GLU A 57 21.80 -19.44 17.19
N ARG A 58 22.94 -18.82 16.85
CA ARG A 58 23.68 -17.91 17.73
C ARG A 58 23.14 -16.47 17.72
N LEU A 59 22.21 -16.14 16.82
CA LEU A 59 21.64 -14.79 16.76
C LEU A 59 20.87 -14.46 18.05
N PRO A 60 20.95 -13.22 18.56
CA PRO A 60 20.03 -12.72 19.57
C PRO A 60 18.58 -12.77 19.07
N GLU A 61 17.61 -12.89 19.99
CA GLU A 61 16.17 -12.99 19.68
C GLU A 61 15.67 -11.85 18.78
N THR A 62 16.18 -10.64 18.98
CA THR A 62 15.85 -9.46 18.16
C THR A 62 16.31 -9.61 16.70
N ALA A 63 17.49 -10.20 16.48
CA ALA A 63 18.02 -10.46 15.13
C ALA A 63 17.33 -11.66 14.48
N GLN A 64 16.97 -12.69 15.24
CA GLN A 64 16.15 -13.81 14.73
C GLN A 64 14.78 -13.32 14.27
N THR A 65 14.12 -12.47 15.06
CA THR A 65 12.81 -11.88 14.72
C THR A 65 12.90 -11.03 13.45
N LEU A 66 13.95 -10.22 13.32
CA LEU A 66 14.19 -9.41 12.14
C LEU A 66 14.45 -10.25 10.89
N LEU A 67 15.28 -11.30 11.01
CA LEU A 67 15.56 -12.22 9.92
C LEU A 67 14.28 -12.94 9.47
N ALA A 68 13.46 -13.40 10.41
CA ALA A 68 12.17 -14.02 10.12
C ALA A 68 11.23 -13.05 9.39
N ALA A 69 11.16 -11.78 9.80
CA ALA A 69 10.37 -10.76 9.11
C ALA A 69 10.86 -10.52 7.67
N LEU A 70 12.18 -10.48 7.44
CA LEU A 70 12.76 -10.34 6.12
C LEU A 70 12.47 -11.56 5.22
N VAL A 71 12.53 -12.78 5.77
CA VAL A 71 12.15 -14.01 5.06
C VAL A 71 10.65 -14.02 4.72
N GLN A 72 9.79 -13.60 5.66
CA GLN A 72 8.35 -13.45 5.43
C GLN A 72 8.02 -12.44 4.32
N ALA A 73 8.83 -11.39 4.17
CA ALA A 73 8.75 -10.43 3.07
C ALA A 73 9.27 -10.98 1.72
N GLY A 74 9.57 -12.28 1.62
CA GLY A 74 10.12 -12.90 0.42
C GLY A 74 11.64 -12.75 0.29
N GLY A 75 12.33 -12.44 1.40
CA GLY A 75 13.78 -12.36 1.47
C GLY A 75 14.37 -10.99 1.13
N ALA A 76 13.55 -9.96 0.87
CA ALA A 76 14.03 -8.60 0.60
C ALA A 76 13.05 -7.52 1.05
N MET A 77 13.59 -6.40 1.49
CA MET A 77 12.84 -5.19 1.87
C MET A 77 13.60 -3.95 1.43
N THR A 78 12.91 -2.85 1.20
CA THR A 78 13.58 -1.58 0.89
C THR A 78 14.39 -1.11 2.09
N ALA A 79 15.56 -0.51 1.84
CA ALA A 79 16.46 -0.07 2.90
C ALA A 79 15.79 0.87 3.93
N PRO A 80 14.92 1.83 3.53
CA PRO A 80 14.17 2.65 4.48
C PRO A 80 13.24 1.83 5.39
N SER A 81 12.57 0.82 4.84
CA SER A 81 11.63 -0.04 5.58
C SER A 81 12.35 -0.96 6.55
N PHE A 82 13.47 -1.53 6.11
CA PHE A 82 14.35 -2.30 6.98
C PHE A 82 14.90 -1.44 8.13
N ALA A 83 15.37 -0.21 7.83
CA ALA A 83 15.90 0.70 8.84
C ALA A 83 14.87 1.12 9.90
N ARG A 84 13.58 1.26 9.54
CA ARG A 84 12.51 1.53 10.52
C ARG A 84 12.30 0.38 11.50
N LEU A 85 12.44 -0.86 11.04
CA LEU A 85 12.24 -2.05 11.88
C LEU A 85 13.45 -2.32 12.78
N ALA A 86 14.65 -2.09 12.27
CA ALA A 86 15.88 -2.61 12.86
C ALA A 86 16.90 -1.55 13.28
N GLY A 87 16.68 -0.28 12.92
CA GLY A 87 17.70 0.76 12.93
C GLY A 87 18.62 0.70 11.70
N GLU A 88 19.47 1.71 11.55
CA GLU A 88 20.45 1.76 10.47
C GLU A 88 21.72 0.96 10.82
N VAL A 89 22.31 0.33 9.81
CA VAL A 89 23.66 -0.24 9.91
C VAL A 89 24.66 0.91 9.86
N ARG A 90 25.51 1.09 10.88
CA ARG A 90 26.56 2.11 10.82
C ARG A 90 27.54 1.73 9.72
N GLN A 91 27.63 2.57 8.70
CA GLN A 91 28.57 2.41 7.61
C GLN A 91 29.63 3.51 7.66
N GLY A 92 30.87 3.13 7.37
CA GLY A 92 32.00 4.04 7.33
C GLY A 92 33.12 3.47 6.46
N GLY A 93 34.07 4.32 6.10
CA GLY A 93 35.25 3.89 5.33
C GLY A 93 36.15 2.92 6.12
N PRO A 94 37.17 2.33 5.47
CA PRO A 94 38.05 1.33 6.10
C PRO A 94 38.68 1.78 7.42
N ALA A 95 39.06 3.06 7.54
CA ALA A 95 39.67 3.62 8.74
C ALA A 95 38.70 3.67 9.94
N TRP A 96 37.43 3.98 9.69
CA TRP A 96 36.40 3.97 10.72
C TRP A 96 36.13 2.54 11.19
N LEU A 97 36.02 1.61 10.23
CA LEU A 97 35.71 0.21 10.51
C LEU A 97 36.81 -0.47 11.35
N ALA A 98 38.09 -0.14 11.08
CA ALA A 98 39.22 -0.63 11.86
C ALA A 98 39.27 -0.06 13.30
N ARG A 99 38.77 1.17 13.49
CA ARG A 99 38.78 1.86 14.79
C ARG A 99 37.61 1.43 15.67
N GLU A 100 36.40 1.46 15.13
CA GLU A 100 35.18 1.24 15.92
C GLU A 100 34.83 -0.25 16.07
N GLN A 101 35.25 -1.09 15.13
CA GLN A 101 34.99 -2.54 15.13
C GLN A 101 33.54 -2.90 15.49
N PRO A 102 32.54 -2.34 14.77
CA PRO A 102 31.13 -2.43 15.13
C PRO A 102 30.56 -3.86 15.21
N TRP A 103 31.22 -4.86 14.60
CA TRP A 103 30.83 -6.27 14.72
C TRP A 103 31.10 -6.86 16.11
N LEU A 104 31.98 -6.28 16.90
CA LEU A 104 32.24 -6.69 18.29
C LEU A 104 31.22 -6.12 19.28
N ALA A 105 30.63 -4.96 18.94
CA ALA A 105 29.63 -4.27 19.74
C ALA A 105 28.52 -3.68 18.85
N PRO A 106 27.69 -4.55 18.23
CA PRO A 106 26.60 -4.11 17.38
C PRO A 106 25.54 -3.41 18.22
N ILE A 107 25.04 -2.26 17.75
CA ILE A 107 24.08 -1.46 18.51
C ILE A 107 22.62 -1.84 18.22
N ASN A 108 22.38 -2.62 17.18
CA ASN A 108 21.04 -3.04 16.78
C ASN A 108 21.06 -4.38 16.01
N ALA A 109 19.87 -4.94 15.80
CA ALA A 109 19.69 -6.22 15.11
C ALA A 109 20.15 -6.18 13.64
N ALA A 110 20.06 -5.01 12.98
CA ALA A 110 20.54 -4.84 11.61
C ALA A 110 22.06 -5.07 11.49
N GLU A 111 22.86 -4.50 12.39
CA GLU A 111 24.30 -4.69 12.41
C GLU A 111 24.69 -6.13 12.70
N VAL A 112 23.98 -6.80 13.60
CA VAL A 112 24.20 -8.23 13.88
C VAL A 112 24.05 -9.02 12.58
N LEU A 113 22.92 -8.88 11.88
CA LEU A 113 22.69 -9.62 10.63
C LEU A 113 23.71 -9.26 9.54
N TRP A 114 24.06 -7.98 9.42
CA TRP A 114 25.02 -7.47 8.45
C TRP A 114 26.42 -8.07 8.64
N TYR A 115 26.96 -7.99 9.86
CA TYR A 115 28.31 -8.49 10.14
C TYR A 115 28.37 -10.01 10.25
N GLN A 116 27.25 -10.69 10.53
CA GLN A 116 27.15 -12.14 10.37
C GLN A 116 27.11 -12.59 8.89
N GLY A 117 27.07 -11.67 7.93
CA GLY A 117 27.05 -11.96 6.50
C GLY A 117 25.75 -12.61 6.02
N LEU A 118 24.65 -12.45 6.78
CA LEU A 118 23.35 -13.05 6.47
C LEU A 118 22.47 -12.18 5.56
N ILE A 119 22.78 -10.88 5.48
CA ILE A 119 22.08 -9.92 4.64
C ILE A 119 23.06 -9.11 3.80
N GLY A 120 22.60 -8.64 2.65
CA GLY A 120 23.30 -7.72 1.76
C GLY A 120 22.47 -6.47 1.47
N ARG A 121 23.11 -5.48 0.85
CA ARG A 121 22.47 -4.24 0.35
C ARG A 121 22.84 -4.05 -1.10
N ALA A 122 21.85 -3.85 -1.97
CA ALA A 122 22.08 -3.59 -3.38
C ALA A 122 20.94 -2.79 -3.99
N PHE A 123 21.26 -2.06 -5.05
CA PHE A 123 20.24 -1.46 -5.91
C PHE A 123 19.68 -2.53 -6.85
N ALA A 124 18.39 -2.81 -6.74
CA ALA A 124 17.76 -3.92 -7.46
C ALA A 124 16.31 -3.60 -7.83
N THR A 125 15.76 -4.40 -8.76
CA THR A 125 14.33 -4.42 -9.04
C THR A 125 13.68 -5.67 -8.45
N VAL A 126 12.78 -5.47 -7.49
CA VAL A 126 12.10 -6.51 -6.71
C VAL A 126 10.59 -6.26 -6.78
N GLY A 127 9.80 -7.25 -7.21
CA GLY A 127 8.34 -7.08 -7.29
C GLY A 127 7.86 -5.96 -8.22
N GLY A 128 8.69 -5.53 -9.18
CA GLY A 128 8.41 -4.38 -10.07
C GLY A 128 8.90 -3.04 -9.55
N GLU A 129 9.52 -2.99 -8.38
CA GLU A 129 10.01 -1.78 -7.74
C GLU A 129 11.53 -1.73 -7.79
N THR A 130 12.06 -0.61 -8.26
CA THR A 130 13.49 -0.38 -8.38
C THR A 130 13.95 0.57 -7.28
N GLY A 131 14.93 0.15 -6.49
CA GLY A 131 15.40 0.93 -5.36
C GLY A 131 16.56 0.27 -4.65
N ASP A 132 16.91 0.83 -3.50
CA ASP A 132 17.91 0.28 -2.60
C ASP A 132 17.26 -0.72 -1.64
N PHE A 133 17.71 -1.98 -1.69
CA PHE A 133 17.12 -3.09 -0.94
C PHE A 133 18.14 -3.70 0.01
N ILE A 134 17.65 -4.08 1.19
CA ILE A 134 18.29 -5.07 2.06
C ILE A 134 17.69 -6.43 1.71
N PHE A 135 18.54 -7.43 1.46
CA PHE A 135 18.12 -8.75 1.02
C PHE A 135 18.91 -9.85 1.71
N VAL A 136 18.32 -11.05 1.80
CA VAL A 136 19.02 -12.28 2.14
C VAL A 136 19.57 -12.89 0.84
N PRO A 137 20.88 -13.17 0.74
CA PRO A 137 21.45 -13.85 -0.42
C PRO A 137 20.72 -15.18 -0.71
N VAL A 138 20.48 -15.49 -1.98
CA VAL A 138 19.58 -16.60 -2.37
C VAL A 138 20.04 -17.98 -1.87
N ASP A 139 21.35 -18.16 -1.80
CA ASP A 139 22.03 -19.33 -1.27
C ASP A 139 21.90 -19.43 0.25
N VAL A 140 21.84 -18.32 0.98
CA VAL A 140 21.52 -18.30 2.41
C VAL A 140 20.03 -18.56 2.64
N LEU A 141 19.17 -17.89 1.88
CA LEU A 141 17.72 -17.96 1.99
C LEU A 141 17.19 -19.40 1.86
N ALA A 142 17.82 -20.22 1.02
CA ALA A 142 17.46 -21.63 0.81
C ALA A 142 17.63 -22.51 2.07
N TRP A 143 18.45 -22.08 3.03
CA TRP A 143 18.71 -22.81 4.29
C TRP A 143 17.98 -22.23 5.49
N LEU A 144 17.42 -21.03 5.36
CA LEU A 144 16.62 -20.46 6.43
C LEU A 144 15.31 -21.24 6.55
N PRO A 145 14.81 -21.48 7.77
CA PRO A 145 13.48 -22.03 7.91
C PRO A 145 12.55 -21.13 7.12
N SER A 146 11.92 -21.72 6.10
CA SER A 146 10.78 -21.09 5.44
C SER A 146 9.76 -20.97 6.55
N ALA A 147 9.76 -19.85 7.27
CA ALA A 147 8.65 -19.46 8.12
C ALA A 147 7.48 -19.56 7.17
N SER A 148 6.73 -20.67 7.28
CA SER A 148 5.78 -21.12 6.27
C SER A 148 5.07 -19.86 5.86
N VAL A 149 5.29 -19.39 4.62
CA VAL A 149 4.76 -18.12 4.16
C VAL A 149 3.29 -18.30 4.41
N THR A 150 2.82 -17.74 5.51
CA THR A 150 1.43 -17.86 5.87
C THR A 150 0.88 -16.77 4.99
N THR A 151 0.62 -17.15 3.75
CA THR A 151 -0.33 -16.50 2.87
C THR A 151 -1.60 -16.41 3.71
N GLY A 152 -1.70 -15.35 4.52
CA GLY A 152 -2.68 -15.23 5.59
C GLY A 152 -2.12 -15.22 7.02
N ALA A 153 -1.05 -14.47 7.31
CA ALA A 153 -0.95 -13.86 8.62
C ALA A 153 -2.20 -12.97 8.79
N SER A 154 -3.26 -13.54 9.35
CA SER A 154 -4.54 -12.87 9.45
C SER A 154 -4.37 -11.60 10.26
N LEU A 155 -4.84 -10.47 9.74
CA LEU A 155 -4.93 -9.26 10.54
C LEU A 155 -5.77 -9.55 11.78
N GLN A 156 -5.11 -9.71 12.92
CA GLN A 156 -5.77 -9.96 14.18
C GLN A 156 -6.35 -8.64 14.68
N LEU A 157 -7.67 -8.53 14.59
CA LEU A 157 -8.42 -7.36 15.01
C LEU A 157 -9.24 -7.68 16.26
N PRO A 158 -9.28 -6.79 17.27
CA PRO A 158 -10.20 -6.90 18.38
C PRO A 158 -11.65 -6.98 17.88
N LEU A 159 -12.46 -7.82 18.53
CA LEU A 159 -13.89 -7.85 18.27
C LEU A 159 -14.55 -6.59 18.83
N ALA A 160 -15.40 -5.97 18.03
CA ALA A 160 -16.26 -4.87 18.42
C ALA A 160 -17.68 -5.39 18.69
N PRO A 161 -18.43 -4.75 19.60
CA PRO A 161 -19.85 -5.06 19.77
C PRO A 161 -20.62 -4.74 18.50
N ALA A 162 -21.69 -5.50 18.25
CA ALA A 162 -22.58 -5.22 17.15
C ALA A 162 -23.17 -3.79 17.29
N PRO A 163 -23.21 -3.03 16.20
CA PRO A 163 -23.77 -1.68 16.15
C PRO A 163 -25.29 -1.72 16.37
N GLY A 164 -25.86 -0.66 16.93
CA GLY A 164 -27.32 -0.54 17.12
C GLY A 164 -28.09 -0.43 15.80
N THR A 165 -27.48 0.14 14.77
CA THR A 165 -28.07 0.29 13.43
C THR A 165 -27.09 -0.20 12.38
N VAL A 166 -27.51 -1.18 11.57
CA VAL A 166 -26.73 -1.69 10.44
C VAL A 166 -27.31 -1.11 9.15
N HIS A 167 -26.49 -0.34 8.43
CA HIS A 167 -26.81 0.04 7.06
C HIS A 167 -26.12 -0.94 6.12
N LEU A 168 -26.85 -1.96 5.68
CA LEU A 168 -26.37 -2.79 4.58
C LEU A 168 -26.25 -1.88 3.35
N SER A 169 -25.07 -1.82 2.74
CA SER A 169 -24.89 -1.22 1.43
C SER A 169 -25.60 -2.12 0.42
N SER A 170 -26.92 -1.96 0.31
CA SER A 170 -27.67 -2.32 -0.89
C SER A 170 -26.93 -1.80 -2.11
N TYR A 171 -27.08 -2.43 -3.29
CA TYR A 171 -26.49 -2.04 -4.59
C TYR A 171 -26.86 -0.62 -5.07
N ARG A 172 -26.79 0.39 -4.19
CA ARG A 172 -27.37 1.71 -4.30
C ARG A 172 -26.62 2.54 -5.31
N LEU A 173 -25.29 2.43 -5.36
CA LEU A 173 -24.50 3.06 -6.42
C LEU A 173 -24.84 2.47 -7.79
N ALA A 174 -25.13 1.17 -7.90
CA ALA A 174 -25.62 0.58 -9.14
C ALA A 174 -27.03 1.12 -9.50
N LEU A 175 -27.95 1.19 -8.55
CA LEU A 175 -29.26 1.80 -8.81
C LEU A 175 -29.14 3.27 -9.26
N ASP A 176 -28.29 4.05 -8.60
CA ASP A 176 -27.98 5.43 -8.98
C ASP A 176 -27.30 5.53 -10.35
N ALA A 177 -26.54 4.53 -10.77
CA ALA A 177 -26.00 4.43 -12.11
C ALA A 177 -27.09 4.25 -13.18
N GLY A 178 -28.15 3.49 -12.86
CA GLY A 178 -29.36 3.43 -13.70
C GLY A 178 -30.00 4.81 -13.88
N THR A 179 -30.14 5.55 -12.78
CA THR A 179 -30.64 6.94 -12.81
C THR A 179 -29.73 7.86 -13.63
N LEU A 180 -28.41 7.74 -13.49
CA LEU A 180 -27.45 8.49 -14.31
C LEU A 180 -27.63 8.22 -15.81
N LEU A 181 -27.75 6.95 -16.22
CA LEU A 181 -27.95 6.60 -17.62
C LEU A 181 -29.27 7.16 -18.15
N ALA A 182 -30.37 7.03 -17.40
CA ALA A 182 -31.64 7.64 -17.76
C ALA A 182 -31.55 9.17 -17.87
N PHE A 183 -30.82 9.81 -16.95
CA PHE A 183 -30.61 11.25 -16.96
C PHE A 183 -29.86 11.70 -18.22
N VAL A 184 -28.74 11.06 -18.57
CA VAL A 184 -27.97 11.40 -19.79
C VAL A 184 -28.76 11.13 -21.06
N GLN A 185 -29.61 10.09 -21.08
CA GLN A 185 -30.47 9.78 -22.22
C GLN A 185 -31.53 10.87 -22.46
N ASN A 186 -32.10 11.41 -21.37
CA ASN A 186 -33.27 12.29 -21.44
C ASN A 186 -32.93 13.79 -21.39
N ASN A 187 -31.69 14.16 -21.05
CA ASN A 187 -31.28 15.56 -20.88
C ASN A 187 -30.10 15.91 -21.79
N GLU A 188 -29.98 17.20 -22.11
CA GLU A 188 -28.82 17.72 -22.85
C GLU A 188 -27.65 17.98 -21.89
N VAL A 189 -26.99 16.91 -21.45
CA VAL A 189 -25.85 17.02 -20.53
C VAL A 189 -24.64 17.55 -21.26
N MET A 190 -24.04 18.60 -20.70
CA MET A 190 -22.91 19.29 -21.30
C MET A 190 -21.65 19.22 -20.44
N GLN A 191 -20.52 19.10 -21.11
CA GLN A 191 -19.19 18.97 -20.56
C GLN A 191 -18.27 20.05 -21.13
N ASP A 192 -17.46 20.65 -20.27
CA ASP A 192 -16.42 21.59 -20.68
C ASP A 192 -15.18 20.85 -21.24
N PRO A 193 -14.19 21.57 -21.81
CA PRO A 193 -12.98 20.96 -22.36
C PRO A 193 -12.12 20.20 -21.33
N THR A 194 -12.30 20.48 -20.03
CA THR A 194 -11.59 19.78 -18.94
C THR A 194 -12.32 18.51 -18.49
N GLY A 195 -13.48 18.22 -19.07
CA GLY A 195 -14.29 17.07 -18.71
C GLY A 195 -15.30 17.36 -17.59
N ARG A 196 -15.44 18.59 -17.10
CA ARG A 196 -16.39 18.89 -16.03
C ARG A 196 -17.80 19.08 -16.58
N TRP A 197 -18.79 18.49 -15.91
CA TRP A 197 -20.20 18.69 -16.21
C TRP A 197 -20.66 20.07 -15.73
N ARG A 198 -21.70 20.64 -16.36
CA ARG A 198 -22.29 21.88 -15.87
C ARG A 198 -22.88 21.69 -14.47
N ALA A 199 -22.71 22.70 -13.61
CA ALA A 199 -23.23 22.69 -12.24
C ALA A 199 -24.77 22.50 -12.20
N SER A 200 -25.50 23.05 -13.17
CA SER A 200 -26.95 22.84 -13.32
C SER A 200 -27.30 21.38 -13.57
N ASP A 201 -26.54 20.70 -14.42
CA ASP A 201 -26.80 19.30 -14.78
C ASP A 201 -26.49 18.39 -13.59
N LEU A 202 -25.41 18.68 -12.86
CA LEU A 202 -25.07 17.98 -11.62
C LEU A 202 -26.14 18.16 -10.54
N ALA A 203 -26.66 19.38 -10.36
CA ALA A 203 -27.74 19.65 -9.41
C ALA A 203 -29.04 18.93 -9.78
N ALA A 204 -29.41 18.96 -11.06
CA ALA A 204 -30.60 18.27 -11.56
C ALA A 204 -30.48 16.75 -11.43
N LEU A 205 -29.31 16.16 -11.73
CA LEU A 205 -29.05 14.75 -11.50
C LEU A 205 -29.12 14.41 -10.01
N ASN A 206 -28.49 15.20 -9.14
CA ASN A 206 -28.43 14.94 -7.70
C ASN A 206 -29.82 14.84 -7.06
N GLN A 207 -30.79 15.63 -7.54
CA GLN A 207 -32.19 15.59 -7.08
C GLN A 207 -32.91 14.27 -7.44
N GLN A 208 -32.43 13.53 -8.44
CA GLN A 208 -33.02 12.27 -8.89
C GLN A 208 -32.36 11.04 -8.26
N LEU A 209 -31.19 11.20 -7.64
CA LEU A 209 -30.47 10.11 -7.01
C LEU A 209 -31.21 9.58 -5.79
N LEU A 210 -31.07 8.28 -5.52
CA LEU A 210 -31.60 7.64 -4.32
C LEU A 210 -30.93 8.16 -3.06
N ALA A 211 -29.66 8.61 -3.13
CA ALA A 211 -28.95 9.28 -2.03
C ALA A 211 -28.38 10.63 -2.52
N PRO A 212 -29.17 11.71 -2.48
CA PRO A 212 -28.67 13.02 -2.86
C PRO A 212 -27.51 13.44 -1.95
N LEU A 213 -26.52 14.10 -2.54
CA LEU A 213 -25.41 14.72 -1.83
C LEU A 213 -25.81 16.09 -1.27
N PRO A 214 -25.23 16.51 -0.13
CA PRO A 214 -25.34 17.90 0.34
C PRO A 214 -24.78 18.89 -0.69
N GLU A 215 -25.36 20.08 -0.78
CA GLU A 215 -24.94 21.12 -1.75
C GLU A 215 -23.45 21.47 -1.66
N ALA A 216 -22.89 21.47 -0.45
CA ALA A 216 -21.46 21.75 -0.24
C ALA A 216 -20.56 20.73 -0.95
N SER A 217 -20.94 19.45 -0.95
CA SER A 217 -20.23 18.37 -1.65
C SER A 217 -20.41 18.45 -3.16
N LEU A 218 -21.58 18.90 -3.62
CA LEU A 218 -21.90 19.03 -5.05
C LEU A 218 -21.01 20.05 -5.77
N LYS A 219 -20.58 21.13 -5.09
CA LYS A 219 -19.66 22.12 -5.66
C LYS A 219 -18.30 21.53 -6.06
N GLY A 220 -17.88 20.47 -5.38
CA GLY A 220 -16.67 19.72 -5.70
C GLY A 220 -16.92 18.54 -6.65
N ALA A 221 -18.18 18.21 -6.96
CA ALA A 221 -18.48 17.06 -7.79
C ALA A 221 -18.05 17.33 -9.24
N THR A 222 -17.24 16.44 -9.81
CA THR A 222 -16.78 16.60 -11.19
C THR A 222 -16.84 15.29 -11.97
N GLY A 223 -17.21 15.39 -13.25
CA GLY A 223 -17.05 14.30 -14.22
C GLY A 223 -15.70 14.33 -14.94
N ALA A 224 -14.77 15.17 -14.48
CA ALA A 224 -13.46 15.33 -15.10
C ALA A 224 -12.51 14.22 -14.62
N ALA A 225 -11.95 13.51 -15.58
CA ALA A 225 -10.89 12.54 -15.34
C ALA A 225 -9.68 13.22 -14.68
N GLY A 226 -9.09 12.61 -13.65
CA GLY A 226 -7.91 13.14 -12.96
C GLY A 226 -8.14 14.39 -12.10
N ALA A 227 -9.38 14.84 -11.90
CA ALA A 227 -9.68 15.97 -11.02
C ALA A 227 -9.26 15.69 -9.56
N ALA A 228 -8.60 16.67 -8.94
CA ALA A 228 -8.23 16.63 -7.53
C ALA A 228 -9.38 17.02 -6.57
N ASP A 229 -10.50 17.48 -7.12
CA ASP A 229 -11.71 17.84 -6.36
C ASP A 229 -12.75 16.71 -6.46
N GLY A 230 -13.59 16.57 -5.42
CA GLY A 230 -14.75 15.69 -5.45
C GLY A 230 -14.46 14.30 -4.92
N GLY A 231 -14.21 14.18 -3.61
CA GLY A 231 -14.12 12.93 -2.88
C GLY A 231 -15.46 12.31 -2.53
N ASP A 232 -16.47 12.48 -3.38
CA ASP A 232 -17.85 12.09 -3.12
C ASP A 232 -18.32 10.96 -4.07
N ARG A 233 -19.45 10.34 -3.72
CA ARG A 233 -19.99 9.20 -4.46
C ARG A 233 -20.41 9.55 -5.89
N LEU A 234 -20.85 10.78 -6.16
CA LEU A 234 -21.31 11.18 -7.48
C LEU A 234 -20.10 11.35 -8.40
N SER A 235 -19.03 12.00 -7.92
CA SER A 235 -17.76 12.06 -8.64
C SER A 235 -17.21 10.68 -8.99
N LEU A 236 -17.30 9.72 -8.05
CA LEU A 236 -16.94 8.33 -8.33
C LEU A 236 -17.84 7.76 -9.42
N LEU A 237 -19.16 7.87 -9.28
CA LEU A 237 -20.13 7.35 -10.23
C LEU A 237 -19.90 7.88 -11.67
N LEU A 238 -19.66 9.18 -11.82
CA LEU A 238 -19.36 9.79 -13.11
C LEU A 238 -18.04 9.26 -13.71
N THR A 239 -17.02 9.09 -12.87
CA THR A 239 -15.72 8.54 -13.29
C THR A 239 -15.86 7.08 -13.74
N LEU A 240 -16.65 6.28 -13.03
CA LEU A 240 -16.91 4.88 -13.39
C LEU A 240 -17.74 4.77 -14.67
N GLY A 241 -18.72 5.63 -14.88
CA GLY A 241 -19.49 5.61 -16.14
C GLY A 241 -18.64 5.99 -17.36
N GLN A 242 -17.68 6.89 -17.20
CA GLN A 242 -16.67 7.18 -18.22
C GLN A 242 -15.77 5.96 -18.47
N ALA A 243 -15.28 5.31 -17.41
CA ALA A 243 -14.40 4.14 -17.50
C ALA A 243 -15.10 2.92 -18.14
N LEU A 244 -16.39 2.74 -17.88
CA LEU A 244 -17.23 1.72 -18.49
C LEU A 244 -17.67 2.07 -19.93
N GLY A 245 -17.29 3.24 -20.43
CA GLY A 245 -17.56 3.67 -21.81
C GLY A 245 -19.05 3.89 -22.07
N TRP A 246 -19.82 4.35 -21.08
CA TRP A 246 -21.26 4.54 -21.26
C TRP A 246 -21.63 5.71 -22.18
N TRP A 247 -20.74 6.68 -22.34
CA TRP A 247 -20.97 7.83 -23.19
C TRP A 247 -19.72 8.27 -23.93
N ARG A 248 -19.93 9.07 -24.97
CA ARG A 248 -18.91 9.87 -25.65
C ARG A 248 -19.31 11.33 -25.65
N THR A 249 -18.33 12.21 -25.75
CA THR A 249 -18.56 13.65 -25.84
C THR A 249 -18.41 14.11 -27.29
N HIS A 250 -19.42 14.80 -27.82
CA HIS A 250 -19.42 15.33 -29.18
C HIS A 250 -19.91 16.78 -29.16
N GLY A 251 -19.04 17.74 -29.50
CA GLY A 251 -19.35 19.18 -29.41
C GLY A 251 -19.68 19.62 -27.98
N GLY A 252 -19.02 19.05 -26.98
CA GLY A 252 -19.29 19.31 -25.56
C GLY A 252 -20.54 18.63 -25.01
N ARG A 253 -21.34 17.94 -25.83
CA ARG A 253 -22.54 17.22 -25.39
C ARG A 253 -22.24 15.75 -25.15
N LEU A 254 -22.70 15.20 -24.02
CA LEU A 254 -22.66 13.76 -23.78
C LEU A 254 -23.71 13.03 -24.62
N ARG A 255 -23.30 11.89 -25.18
CA ARG A 255 -24.18 10.96 -25.90
C ARG A 255 -23.91 9.55 -25.40
N LEU A 256 -24.96 8.87 -24.94
CA LEU A 256 -24.84 7.46 -24.55
C LEU A 256 -24.39 6.59 -25.72
N LEU A 257 -23.55 5.63 -25.41
CA LEU A 257 -23.19 4.52 -26.27
C LEU A 257 -24.14 3.36 -25.97
N ALA A 258 -25.02 3.05 -26.93
CA ALA A 258 -26.13 2.14 -26.73
C ALA A 258 -25.71 0.73 -26.28
N THR A 259 -24.67 0.17 -26.90
CA THR A 259 -24.19 -1.19 -26.60
C THR A 259 -23.71 -1.37 -25.15
N PRO A 260 -22.73 -0.59 -24.65
CA PRO A 260 -22.25 -0.75 -23.27
C PRO A 260 -23.32 -0.38 -22.23
N ALA A 261 -24.08 0.69 -22.45
CA ALA A 261 -25.15 1.09 -21.52
C ALA A 261 -26.27 0.05 -21.43
N ARG A 262 -26.74 -0.47 -22.57
CA ARG A 262 -27.79 -1.51 -22.60
C ARG A 262 -27.31 -2.83 -22.00
N SER A 263 -26.10 -3.26 -22.35
CA SER A 263 -25.50 -4.48 -21.80
C SER A 263 -25.48 -4.45 -20.28
N TRP A 264 -25.03 -3.33 -19.70
CA TRP A 264 -25.00 -3.15 -18.25
C TRP A 264 -26.42 -3.08 -17.65
N LEU A 265 -27.35 -2.33 -18.24
CA LEU A 265 -28.74 -2.22 -17.76
C LEU A 265 -29.51 -3.55 -17.78
N GLN A 266 -29.18 -4.45 -18.71
CA GLN A 266 -29.78 -5.78 -18.82
C GLN A 266 -29.17 -6.83 -17.90
N ALA A 267 -28.00 -6.53 -17.32
CA ALA A 267 -27.32 -7.45 -16.41
C ALA A 267 -28.08 -7.54 -15.06
N PRO A 268 -28.03 -8.70 -14.37
CA PRO A 268 -28.46 -8.82 -12.99
C PRO A 268 -27.82 -7.79 -12.05
N ALA A 269 -28.53 -7.38 -10.99
CA ALA A 269 -28.02 -6.38 -10.03
C ALA A 269 -26.63 -6.72 -9.42
N PRO A 270 -26.31 -7.97 -9.08
CA PRO A 270 -24.96 -8.33 -8.64
C PRO A 270 -23.89 -8.05 -9.70
N ASP A 271 -24.18 -8.35 -10.97
CA ASP A 271 -23.24 -8.16 -12.09
C ASP A 271 -23.05 -6.67 -12.40
N GLN A 272 -24.12 -5.88 -12.28
CA GLN A 272 -24.06 -4.41 -12.37
C GLN A 272 -23.12 -3.81 -11.32
N ALA A 273 -23.27 -4.24 -10.07
CA ALA A 273 -22.41 -3.80 -8.97
C ALA A 273 -20.98 -4.31 -9.12
N HIS A 274 -20.80 -5.55 -9.56
CA HIS A 274 -19.48 -6.11 -9.84
C HIS A 274 -18.75 -5.33 -10.94
N ALA A 275 -19.44 -4.94 -12.02
CA ALA A 275 -18.87 -4.13 -13.08
C ALA A 275 -18.36 -2.77 -12.56
N LEU A 276 -19.12 -2.12 -11.67
CA LEU A 276 -18.68 -0.88 -11.00
C LEU A 276 -17.47 -1.11 -10.10
N TRP A 277 -17.46 -2.20 -9.33
CA TRP A 277 -16.35 -2.58 -8.47
C TRP A 277 -15.06 -2.80 -9.27
N GLN A 278 -15.13 -3.58 -10.35
CA GLN A 278 -13.97 -3.83 -11.22
C GLN A 278 -13.48 -2.55 -11.91
N ALA A 279 -14.41 -1.73 -12.39
CA ALA A 279 -14.08 -0.43 -12.99
C ALA A 279 -13.36 0.48 -11.98
N TRP A 280 -13.80 0.51 -10.71
CA TRP A 280 -13.08 1.23 -9.66
C TRP A 280 -11.71 0.58 -9.48
N LEU A 281 -11.62 -0.70 -9.11
CA LEU A 281 -10.37 -1.38 -8.77
C LEU A 281 -9.27 -1.25 -9.83
N ALA A 282 -9.63 -1.18 -11.11
CA ALA A 282 -8.70 -1.01 -12.23
C ALA A 282 -8.44 0.44 -12.65
N SER A 283 -9.19 1.42 -12.12
CA SER A 283 -9.16 2.81 -12.58
C SER A 283 -7.83 3.50 -12.25
N THR A 284 -7.16 4.03 -13.26
CA THR A 284 -6.03 4.97 -13.11
C THR A 284 -6.48 6.43 -13.06
N GLU A 285 -7.75 6.70 -13.39
CA GLU A 285 -8.34 8.05 -13.44
C GLU A 285 -8.88 8.50 -12.08
N TRP A 286 -9.15 7.55 -11.19
CA TRP A 286 -9.54 7.78 -9.80
C TRP A 286 -8.33 7.56 -8.88
N ASP A 287 -7.66 8.65 -8.53
CA ASP A 287 -6.61 8.66 -7.51
C ASP A 287 -7.24 8.81 -6.12
N ASP A 288 -7.34 7.72 -5.37
CA ASP A 288 -8.01 7.72 -4.06
C ASP A 288 -7.41 8.73 -3.08
N LEU A 289 -6.09 9.00 -3.14
CA LEU A 289 -5.43 9.91 -2.20
C LEU A 289 -5.76 11.37 -2.49
N ARG A 290 -5.84 11.75 -3.78
CA ARG A 290 -6.33 13.08 -4.18
C ARG A 290 -7.78 13.32 -3.75
N ARG A 291 -8.55 12.25 -3.54
CA ARG A 291 -9.97 12.30 -3.17
C ARG A 291 -10.18 12.35 -1.66
N VAL A 292 -9.14 12.14 -0.85
CA VAL A 292 -9.23 12.26 0.60
C VAL A 292 -9.57 13.70 0.99
N PRO A 293 -10.64 13.93 1.77
CA PRO A 293 -10.96 15.25 2.27
C PRO A 293 -9.78 15.87 3.00
N ASP A 294 -9.62 17.19 2.85
CA ASP A 294 -8.58 17.99 3.50
C ASP A 294 -7.13 17.69 3.12
N LEU A 295 -6.81 16.71 2.27
CA LEU A 295 -5.47 16.53 1.72
C LEU A 295 -5.30 17.25 0.39
N ARG A 296 -4.11 17.81 0.17
CA ARG A 296 -3.68 18.41 -1.09
C ARG A 296 -2.35 17.79 -1.49
N CYS A 297 -2.36 17.13 -2.63
CA CYS A 297 -1.19 16.49 -3.22
C CYS A 297 -0.63 17.44 -4.28
N GLU A 298 0.57 17.96 -4.06
CA GLU A 298 1.17 19.04 -4.86
C GLU A 298 2.54 18.63 -5.41
N GLY A 299 3.08 19.42 -6.35
CA GLY A 299 4.37 19.18 -7.01
C GLY A 299 4.22 18.56 -8.39
N SER A 300 5.02 19.05 -9.34
CA SER A 300 4.95 18.69 -10.77
C SER A 300 5.27 17.22 -11.07
N GLY A 301 5.91 16.51 -10.13
CA GLY A 301 6.24 15.09 -10.24
C GLY A 301 5.51 14.18 -9.25
N TRP A 302 4.55 14.71 -8.47
CA TRP A 302 3.85 13.90 -7.46
C TRP A 302 2.91 12.89 -8.13
N ARG A 303 3.10 11.61 -7.79
CA ARG A 303 2.28 10.50 -8.26
C ARG A 303 2.28 9.38 -7.23
N ASN A 304 1.13 8.76 -7.02
CA ASN A 304 0.99 7.50 -6.33
C ASN A 304 0.55 6.39 -7.31
N ASP A 305 0.51 5.16 -6.81
CA ASP A 305 -0.15 4.05 -7.50
C ASP A 305 -1.43 3.66 -6.74
N ALA A 306 -2.55 4.28 -7.11
CA ALA A 306 -3.85 4.00 -6.53
C ALA A 306 -4.33 2.56 -6.81
N VAL A 307 -3.99 1.98 -7.96
CA VAL A 307 -4.36 0.59 -8.31
C VAL A 307 -3.63 -0.38 -7.39
N ALA A 308 -2.31 -0.25 -7.26
CA ALA A 308 -1.52 -1.10 -6.36
C ALA A 308 -1.95 -0.93 -4.90
N THR A 309 -2.20 0.30 -4.46
CA THR A 309 -2.67 0.61 -3.10
C THR A 309 -3.97 -0.12 -2.77
N ARG A 310 -4.98 -0.06 -3.66
CA ARG A 310 -6.26 -0.76 -3.47
C ARG A 310 -6.09 -2.27 -3.44
N ARG A 311 -5.26 -2.83 -4.33
CA ARG A 311 -4.98 -4.27 -4.35
C ARG A 311 -4.33 -4.74 -3.05
N ARG A 312 -3.33 -4.01 -2.54
CA ARG A 312 -2.69 -4.31 -1.26
C ARG A 312 -3.68 -4.23 -0.10
N LEU A 313 -4.53 -3.19 -0.07
CA LEU A 313 -5.60 -3.11 0.92
C LEU A 313 -6.57 -4.30 0.85
N LEU A 314 -6.99 -4.71 -0.34
CA LEU A 314 -7.91 -5.86 -0.49
C LEU A 314 -7.28 -7.18 -0.04
N VAL A 315 -5.97 -7.39 -0.25
CA VAL A 315 -5.25 -8.55 0.29
C VAL A 315 -5.37 -8.58 1.81
N HIS A 316 -5.15 -7.45 2.48
CA HIS A 316 -5.31 -7.32 3.93
C HIS A 316 -6.74 -7.62 4.38
N LEU A 317 -7.72 -6.99 3.74
CA LEU A 317 -9.13 -7.16 4.07
C LEU A 317 -9.62 -8.60 3.89
N ALA A 318 -9.09 -9.33 2.91
CA ALA A 318 -9.42 -10.73 2.67
C ALA A 318 -9.01 -11.67 3.82
N THR A 319 -8.09 -11.23 4.69
CA THR A 319 -7.64 -12.02 5.85
C THR A 319 -8.47 -11.80 7.12
N ILE A 320 -9.37 -10.80 7.11
CA ILE A 320 -10.21 -10.48 8.26
C ILE A 320 -11.34 -11.50 8.35
N ARG A 321 -11.64 -11.94 9.58
CA ARG A 321 -12.71 -12.91 9.83
C ARG A 321 -14.07 -12.34 9.37
N PRO A 322 -14.82 -13.04 8.52
CA PRO A 322 -16.15 -12.59 8.11
C PRO A 322 -17.18 -12.77 9.25
N GLY A 323 -18.24 -11.98 9.23
CA GLY A 323 -19.39 -12.12 10.14
C GLY A 323 -19.17 -11.56 11.55
N VAL A 324 -18.04 -10.88 11.79
CA VAL A 324 -17.73 -10.22 13.06
C VAL A 324 -17.47 -8.73 12.85
N TRP A 325 -17.75 -7.94 13.88
CA TRP A 325 -17.55 -6.50 13.84
C TRP A 325 -16.15 -6.14 14.34
N HIS A 326 -15.52 -5.18 13.66
CA HIS A 326 -14.24 -4.60 14.05
C HIS A 326 -14.31 -3.08 14.00
N ARG A 327 -13.55 -2.39 14.86
CA ARG A 327 -13.48 -0.93 14.76
C ARG A 327 -12.61 -0.55 13.57
N ARG A 328 -13.04 0.50 12.86
CA ARG A 328 -12.25 1.05 11.74
C ARG A 328 -10.85 1.46 12.18
N GLU A 329 -10.74 2.05 13.37
CA GLU A 329 -9.45 2.49 13.90
C GLU A 329 -8.53 1.32 14.27
N ASP A 330 -9.09 0.17 14.67
CA ASP A 330 -8.30 -1.03 14.92
C ASP A 330 -7.72 -1.58 13.61
N LEU A 331 -8.49 -1.53 12.51
CA LEU A 331 -8.00 -1.88 11.19
C LEU A 331 -6.87 -0.94 10.73
N VAL A 332 -7.04 0.37 10.89
CA VAL A 332 -6.00 1.37 10.57
C VAL A 332 -4.72 1.09 11.38
N ALA A 333 -4.85 0.86 12.68
CA ALA A 333 -3.73 0.54 13.56
C ALA A 333 -3.08 -0.81 13.21
N ALA A 334 -3.87 -1.80 12.77
CA ALA A 334 -3.34 -3.09 12.37
C ALA A 334 -2.59 -3.00 11.04
N ILE A 335 -3.11 -2.29 10.03
CA ILE A 335 -2.37 -2.04 8.78
C ILE A 335 -1.08 -1.29 9.07
N ARG A 336 -1.10 -0.22 9.89
CA ARG A 336 0.13 0.51 10.29
C ARG A 336 1.22 -0.40 10.86
N ARG A 337 0.82 -1.43 11.62
CA ARG A 337 1.76 -2.37 12.26
C ARG A 337 2.29 -3.43 11.31
N HIS A 338 1.46 -3.95 10.41
CA HIS A 338 1.80 -5.12 9.58
C HIS A 338 2.26 -4.75 8.18
N ASP A 339 1.73 -3.66 7.61
CA ASP A 339 2.08 -3.16 6.28
C ASP A 339 1.97 -1.62 6.27
N PRO A 340 2.87 -0.91 6.99
CA PRO A 340 2.89 0.55 6.99
C PRO A 340 3.07 1.13 5.58
N ASP A 341 3.76 0.40 4.71
CA ASP A 341 4.23 0.86 3.40
C ASP A 341 3.27 0.51 2.27
N PHE A 342 2.05 0.08 2.57
CA PHE A 342 1.03 -0.32 1.60
C PHE A 342 0.69 0.76 0.55
N GLN A 343 1.03 2.02 0.79
CA GLN A 343 0.98 3.10 -0.21
C GLN A 343 2.33 3.40 -0.84
N ARG A 344 3.38 3.46 -0.01
CA ARG A 344 4.73 3.89 -0.37
C ARG A 344 5.66 2.71 -0.21
N SER A 345 5.65 1.85 -1.20
CA SER A 345 6.37 0.58 -1.14
C SER A 345 7.90 0.74 -1.19
N ASP A 346 8.39 1.89 -1.66
CA ASP A 346 9.77 2.33 -1.48
C ASP A 346 10.14 2.58 0.01
N GLY A 347 9.14 2.74 0.88
CA GLY A 347 9.31 3.08 2.29
C GLY A 347 9.79 4.51 2.53
N ILE A 348 9.75 5.40 1.54
CA ILE A 348 10.30 6.76 1.65
C ILE A 348 9.18 7.75 1.95
N TYR A 349 9.20 8.34 3.15
CA TYR A 349 8.11 9.22 3.62
C TYR A 349 8.33 10.71 3.37
N THR A 350 9.48 11.09 2.81
CA THR A 350 9.92 12.49 2.65
C THR A 350 9.80 13.03 1.22
N THR A 351 9.33 12.20 0.27
CA THR A 351 9.26 12.56 -1.16
C THR A 351 7.88 13.03 -1.62
N TRP A 352 6.83 12.74 -0.85
CA TRP A 352 5.47 13.13 -1.20
C TRP A 352 5.12 14.51 -0.63
N TYR A 353 5.02 15.51 -1.49
CA TYR A 353 4.59 16.87 -1.14
C TYR A 353 3.08 16.92 -0.92
N ILE A 354 2.64 16.40 0.22
CA ILE A 354 1.25 16.41 0.66
C ILE A 354 1.12 17.36 1.84
N ARG A 355 0.09 18.18 1.85
CA ARG A 355 -0.25 19.06 2.97
C ARG A 355 -1.75 19.01 3.24
N ARG A 356 -2.15 19.55 4.39
CA ARG A 356 -3.57 19.82 4.64
C ARG A 356 -4.03 21.03 3.85
N SER A 357 -5.30 21.03 3.45
CA SER A 357 -5.94 22.09 2.66
C SER A 357 -5.80 23.48 3.30
N HIS A 358 -5.85 23.54 4.63
CA HIS A 358 -5.80 24.75 5.45
C HIS A 358 -4.40 25.07 6.01
N GLU A 359 -3.40 24.24 5.75
CA GLU A 359 -2.03 24.43 6.25
C GLU A 359 -1.06 24.61 5.06
N SER A 360 0.04 25.33 5.29
CA SER A 360 1.13 25.49 4.31
C SER A 360 2.28 24.51 4.52
N THR A 361 2.29 23.78 5.64
CA THR A 361 3.36 22.83 5.98
C THR A 361 3.11 21.48 5.32
N TYR A 362 4.16 20.92 4.73
CA TYR A 362 4.11 19.57 4.17
C TYR A 362 4.22 18.50 5.26
N LEU A 363 3.44 17.44 5.12
CA LEU A 363 3.41 16.25 5.95
C LEU A 363 4.51 15.28 5.50
N LEU A 364 5.76 15.65 5.77
CA LEU A 364 6.96 14.87 5.41
C LEU A 364 7.42 14.01 6.59
N GLY A 365 7.70 12.73 6.33
CA GLY A 365 8.18 11.80 7.36
C GLY A 365 7.10 10.85 7.88
N PHE A 366 7.56 9.80 8.57
CA PHE A 366 6.72 8.70 9.05
C PHE A 366 5.83 9.11 10.24
N GLU A 367 6.19 10.19 10.94
CA GLU A 367 5.39 10.78 12.00
C GLU A 367 3.98 11.18 11.53
N HIS A 368 3.84 11.56 10.25
CA HIS A 368 2.57 11.95 9.64
C HIS A 368 1.81 10.78 9.01
N TRP A 369 2.21 9.54 9.29
CA TRP A 369 1.59 8.35 8.70
C TRP A 369 0.07 8.32 8.91
N ASN A 370 -0.40 8.75 10.08
CA ASN A 370 -1.84 8.72 10.37
C ASN A 370 -2.61 9.81 9.62
N GLU A 371 -1.98 10.96 9.39
CA GLU A 371 -2.52 12.12 8.69
C GLU A 371 -2.62 11.91 7.18
N VAL A 372 -1.76 11.09 6.59
CA VAL A 372 -1.79 10.76 5.15
C VAL A 372 -2.35 9.36 4.95
N GLU A 373 -1.63 8.32 5.36
CA GLU A 373 -1.99 6.94 5.09
C GLU A 373 -3.22 6.49 5.87
N GLY A 374 -3.29 6.85 7.15
CA GLY A 374 -4.47 6.61 7.98
C GLY A 374 -5.71 7.36 7.47
N ALA A 375 -5.55 8.57 6.94
CA ALA A 375 -6.65 9.34 6.35
C ALA A 375 -7.19 8.65 5.09
N LEU A 376 -6.31 8.13 4.23
CA LEU A 376 -6.72 7.34 3.07
C LEU A 376 -7.52 6.09 3.47
N LEU A 377 -7.04 5.31 4.44
CA LEU A 377 -7.75 4.10 4.88
C LEU A 377 -9.16 4.44 5.36
N ARG A 378 -9.30 5.50 6.17
CA ARG A 378 -10.62 5.95 6.65
C ARG A 378 -11.52 6.37 5.51
N PHE A 379 -10.98 7.11 4.53
CA PHE A 379 -11.70 7.52 3.33
C PHE A 379 -12.16 6.31 2.50
N LEU A 380 -11.27 5.36 2.21
CA LEU A 380 -11.58 4.17 1.43
C LEU A 380 -12.70 3.34 2.06
N ILE A 381 -12.63 3.11 3.38
CA ILE A 381 -13.60 2.29 4.13
C ILE A 381 -14.98 2.96 4.18
N ALA A 382 -15.03 4.27 4.47
CA ALA A 382 -16.29 5.01 4.60
C ALA A 382 -16.85 5.50 3.25
N GLY A 383 -16.01 5.52 2.22
CA GLY A 383 -16.29 6.05 0.90
C GLY A 383 -16.39 4.96 -0.15
N PRO A 384 -15.43 4.85 -1.11
CA PRO A 384 -15.53 3.94 -2.26
C PRO A 384 -15.95 2.51 -1.92
N LEU A 385 -15.35 1.89 -0.89
CA LEU A 385 -15.68 0.52 -0.52
C LEU A 385 -17.13 0.41 -0.03
N HIS A 386 -17.57 1.36 0.80
CA HIS A 386 -18.96 1.45 1.25
C HIS A 386 -19.94 1.63 0.09
N TRP A 387 -19.65 2.59 -0.80
CA TRP A 387 -20.53 2.94 -1.91
C TRP A 387 -20.67 1.81 -2.93
N LEU A 388 -19.60 1.04 -3.14
CA LEU A 388 -19.57 -0.10 -4.06
C LEU A 388 -20.14 -1.39 -3.47
N GLY A 389 -20.74 -1.35 -2.27
CA GLY A 389 -21.43 -2.50 -1.71
C GLY A 389 -20.55 -3.40 -0.83
N ALA A 390 -19.31 -3.02 -0.54
CA ALA A 390 -18.62 -3.68 0.56
C ALA A 390 -19.33 -3.31 1.88
N PRO A 391 -19.52 -4.26 2.80
CA PRO A 391 -20.38 -4.08 3.96
C PRO A 391 -19.67 -3.31 5.07
N THR A 392 -19.21 -2.10 4.81
CA THR A 392 -18.14 -1.44 5.57
C THR A 392 -18.56 -0.52 6.70
N SER A 393 -19.85 -0.38 7.04
CA SER A 393 -20.20 0.61 8.06
C SER A 393 -21.43 0.27 8.88
N ALA A 394 -21.31 0.61 10.16
CA ALA A 394 -22.41 0.76 11.07
C ALA A 394 -22.09 1.82 12.12
N HIS A 395 -23.10 2.61 12.47
CA HIS A 395 -22.95 3.70 13.43
C HIS A 395 -23.48 3.24 14.79
N GLN A 396 -22.73 3.54 15.85
CA GLN A 396 -23.28 3.51 17.20
C GLN A 396 -23.92 4.87 17.45
N ASP A 397 -25.24 4.89 17.54
CA ASP A 397 -25.98 6.08 17.95
C ASP A 397 -25.72 6.29 19.46
N THR A 398 -24.59 6.91 19.77
CA THR A 398 -24.31 7.39 21.11
C THR A 398 -24.19 8.90 21.02
N ALA A 399 -25.11 9.59 21.70
CA ALA A 399 -25.07 11.02 21.91
C ALA A 399 -23.82 11.39 22.74
N LYS A 400 -22.63 11.35 22.12
CA LYS A 400 -21.35 12.01 22.44
C LYS A 400 -20.21 11.33 21.64
N ARG A 401 -19.74 12.03 20.60
CA ARG A 401 -18.57 11.79 19.70
C ARG A 401 -18.64 10.56 18.77
N PRO A 402 -18.36 10.73 17.45
CA PRO A 402 -18.51 9.64 16.49
C PRO A 402 -17.31 8.69 16.52
N ALA A 403 -17.54 7.44 16.90
CA ALA A 403 -16.66 6.32 16.59
C ALA A 403 -17.41 5.41 15.59
N SER A 404 -16.96 5.39 14.33
CA SER A 404 -17.56 4.53 13.30
C SER A 404 -16.95 3.13 13.30
N THR A 405 -17.79 2.10 13.25
CA THR A 405 -17.42 0.67 13.24
C THR A 405 -17.66 0.12 11.83
N ALA A 406 -16.88 -0.85 11.35
CA ALA A 406 -16.94 -1.37 9.98
C ALA A 406 -17.05 -2.90 9.94
N HIS A 407 -17.71 -3.46 8.93
CA HIS A 407 -17.79 -4.91 8.66
C HIS A 407 -17.18 -5.25 7.28
N TRP A 408 -16.86 -6.53 7.07
CA TRP A 408 -16.41 -7.05 5.79
C TRP A 408 -17.00 -8.46 5.59
N THR A 409 -17.70 -8.65 4.48
CA THR A 409 -18.03 -9.98 3.93
C THR A 409 -17.51 -9.97 2.50
N PRO A 410 -16.62 -10.89 2.10
CA PRO A 410 -16.32 -11.08 0.70
C PRO A 410 -17.57 -11.64 0.01
N CYS A 411 -17.95 -11.06 -1.13
CA CYS A 411 -18.78 -11.80 -2.07
C CYS A 411 -17.94 -12.94 -2.64
N ALA A 412 -18.48 -14.15 -2.56
CA ALA A 412 -17.98 -15.31 -3.29
C ALA A 412 -18.16 -15.10 -4.80
#